data_AF-A0A1R3L685-F1
#
_entry.id   AF-A0A1R3L685-F1
#
_cell.length_a   1.000
_cell.length_b   1.000
_cell.length_c   1.000
_cell.angle_alpha   90.00
_cell.angle_beta   90.00
_cell.angle_gamma   90.00
#
_symmetry.space_group_name_H-M   'P 1'
#
loop_
_entity.id
_entity.type
_entity.pdbx_description
1 polymer ?
#
loop_
_entity_poly.entity_id
_entity_poly.type
_entity_poly.pdbx_seq_one_letter_code
_entity_poly.pdbx_strand_id
1 'polypeptide(L)'
;MAASRTQIRGDDEQRTTNPYSTSKLSLLSIGGKVKDTDVTLLISAGLLTRQLIDPNMYWFVIPNIGSILKGLSQGRKELLSFLSRRKYREMHLAALEKKRLRLSPLDMRFHLRDLIGSGHLKTVQTPTGILVRISKD
;
A
#
# COMPACT_ATOMS: atom_id res chain seq x y z
N MET A 1 39.39 2.56 -56.85
CA MET A 1 37.95 2.83 -56.81
C MET A 1 37.34 1.96 -55.72
N ALA A 2 36.91 2.60 -54.62
CA ALA A 2 35.92 2.17 -53.62
C ALA A 2 36.10 0.80 -52.91
N ALA A 3 35.82 0.61 -51.62
CA ALA A 3 35.61 1.47 -50.45
C ALA A 3 35.61 0.50 -49.25
N SER A 4 36.14 0.96 -48.11
CA SER A 4 36.19 0.25 -46.84
C SER A 4 34.81 -0.22 -46.36
N ARG A 5 34.75 -1.40 -45.75
CA ARG A 5 33.60 -1.83 -44.95
C ARG A 5 34.07 -2.21 -43.54
N THR A 6 34.24 -1.19 -42.73
CA THR A 6 34.25 -1.28 -41.27
C THR A 6 32.80 -1.37 -40.82
N GLN A 7 32.43 -2.43 -40.10
CA GLN A 7 31.14 -2.56 -39.43
C GLN A 7 31.42 -3.22 -38.07
N ILE A 8 31.85 -2.42 -37.10
CA ILE A 8 31.04 -1.89 -36.00
C ILE A 8 30.52 -3.00 -35.08
N ARG A 9 31.33 -3.19 -34.02
CA ARG A 9 30.98 -3.57 -32.66
C ARG A 9 29.69 -2.86 -32.22
N GLY A 10 28.59 -3.61 -32.19
CA GLY A 10 27.35 -3.23 -31.51
C GLY A 10 27.37 -3.87 -30.14
N ASP A 11 27.56 -3.04 -29.12
CA ASP A 11 27.37 -3.40 -27.73
C ASP A 11 25.87 -3.68 -27.52
N ASP A 12 25.45 -4.94 -27.55
CA ASP A 12 24.11 -5.34 -27.09
C ASP A 12 24.11 -5.39 -25.56
N GLU A 13 24.04 -4.19 -25.01
CA GLU A 13 23.18 -3.77 -23.91
C GLU A 13 22.66 -4.91 -23.03
N GLN A 14 23.33 -5.05 -21.89
CA GLN A 14 22.85 -5.73 -20.70
C GLN A 14 21.40 -5.30 -20.44
N ARG A 15 20.43 -6.13 -20.83
CA ARG A 15 19.05 -6.03 -20.38
C ARG A 15 19.05 -6.18 -18.86
N THR A 16 19.09 -5.05 -18.17
CA THR A 16 18.75 -4.94 -16.76
C THR A 16 17.28 -5.35 -16.64
N THR A 17 17.03 -6.62 -16.34
CA THR A 17 15.70 -7.06 -15.92
C THR A 17 15.39 -6.34 -14.62
N ASN A 18 14.61 -5.27 -14.71
CA ASN A 18 14.06 -4.59 -13.55
C ASN A 18 13.26 -5.63 -12.74
N PRO A 19 13.67 -5.97 -11.50
CA PRO A 19 13.01 -6.99 -10.69
C PRO A 19 11.59 -6.60 -10.25
N TYR A 20 11.14 -5.38 -10.59
CA TYR A 20 9.80 -4.87 -10.31
C TYR A 20 8.85 -4.89 -11.52
N SER A 21 9.27 -5.44 -12.67
CA SER A 21 8.39 -5.65 -13.83
C SER A 21 7.70 -7.02 -13.75
N THR A 22 6.98 -7.29 -12.67
CA THR A 22 6.01 -8.40 -12.67
C THR A 22 4.82 -7.97 -13.51
N SER A 23 4.81 -8.40 -14.77
CA SER A 23 3.64 -8.29 -15.64
C SER A 23 2.43 -8.91 -14.93
N LYS A 24 1.25 -8.29 -15.01
CA LYS A 24 0.01 -8.72 -14.33
C LYS A 24 -0.33 -10.21 -14.55
N LEU A 25 0.15 -10.78 -15.66
CA LEU A 25 -0.02 -12.19 -16.03
C LEU A 25 0.88 -13.15 -15.24
N SER A 26 2.06 -12.72 -14.80
CA SER A 26 2.98 -13.56 -14.01
C SER A 26 2.40 -13.95 -12.64
N LEU A 27 1.64 -13.06 -12.00
CA LEU A 27 1.00 -13.33 -10.71
C LEU A 27 -0.16 -14.32 -10.84
N LEU A 28 -0.91 -14.25 -11.94
CA LEU A 28 -1.99 -15.21 -12.22
C LEU A 28 -1.43 -16.59 -12.58
N SER A 29 -0.26 -16.65 -13.22
CA SER A 29 0.46 -17.88 -13.53
C SER A 29 1.00 -18.62 -12.29
N ILE A 30 1.14 -17.94 -11.14
CA ILE A 30 1.57 -18.56 -9.87
C ILE A 30 0.40 -19.27 -9.17
N GLY A 31 -0.84 -18.93 -9.51
CA GLY A 31 -2.03 -19.59 -8.98
C GLY A 31 -2.09 -21.05 -9.46
N GLY A 32 -1.87 -22.00 -8.55
CA GLY A 32 -2.03 -23.42 -8.83
C GLY A 32 -3.47 -23.78 -9.23
N LYS A 33 -3.69 -25.04 -9.63
CA LYS A 33 -5.04 -25.53 -9.96
C LYS A 33 -5.93 -25.47 -8.73
N VAL A 34 -6.95 -24.61 -8.75
CA VAL A 34 -7.97 -24.50 -7.70
C VAL A 34 -8.97 -25.64 -7.85
N LYS A 35 -9.25 -26.34 -6.75
CA LYS A 35 -10.28 -27.39 -6.67
C LYS A 35 -11.51 -26.85 -5.95
N ASP A 36 -12.66 -27.48 -6.16
CA ASP A 36 -13.90 -27.15 -5.45
C ASP A 36 -13.74 -27.28 -3.92
N THR A 37 -12.88 -28.19 -3.46
CA THR A 37 -12.53 -28.34 -2.04
C THR A 37 -11.92 -27.08 -1.44
N ASP A 38 -11.12 -26.34 -2.21
CA ASP A 38 -10.48 -25.10 -1.76
C ASP A 38 -11.52 -23.99 -1.63
N VAL A 39 -12.47 -23.94 -2.57
CA VAL A 39 -13.60 -23.00 -2.53
C VAL A 39 -14.51 -23.30 -1.33
N THR A 40 -14.86 -24.57 -1.11
CA THR A 40 -15.64 -24.99 0.06
C THR A 40 -14.94 -24.64 1.37
N LEU A 41 -13.62 -24.86 1.45
CA LEU A 41 -12.82 -24.50 2.62
C LEU A 41 -12.88 -22.98 2.88
N LEU A 42 -12.68 -22.16 1.87
CA LEU A 42 -12.73 -20.69 2.00
C LEU A 42 -14.11 -20.17 2.40
N ILE A 43 -15.19 -20.79 1.91
CA ILE A 43 -16.57 -20.49 2.34
C ILE A 43 -16.75 -20.87 3.81
N SER A 44 -16.31 -22.08 4.21
CA SER A 44 -16.44 -22.55 5.59
C SER A 44 -15.62 -21.71 6.58
N ALA A 45 -14.49 -21.14 6.13
CA ALA A 45 -13.65 -20.23 6.89
C ALA A 45 -14.20 -18.79 6.94
N GLY A 46 -15.30 -18.50 6.23
CA GLY A 46 -15.89 -17.16 6.16
C GLY A 46 -15.04 -16.15 5.39
N LEU A 47 -14.18 -16.61 4.47
CA LEU A 47 -13.34 -15.77 3.60
C LEU A 47 -13.94 -15.56 2.20
N LEU A 48 -14.89 -16.43 1.82
CA LEU A 48 -15.70 -16.29 0.61
C LEU A 48 -17.18 -16.41 0.94
N THR A 49 -18.01 -15.66 0.22
CA THR A 49 -19.47 -15.85 0.22
C THR A 49 -19.95 -15.99 -1.22
N ARG A 50 -20.93 -16.88 -1.44
CA ARG A 50 -21.51 -17.09 -2.78
C ARG A 50 -22.56 -16.02 -3.02
N GLN A 51 -22.56 -15.43 -4.21
CA GLN A 51 -23.59 -14.47 -4.57
C GLN A 51 -24.93 -15.17 -4.79
N LEU A 52 -26.03 -14.51 -4.41
CA LEU A 52 -27.39 -15.06 -4.58
C LEU A 52 -27.85 -15.12 -6.04
N ILE A 53 -27.29 -14.28 -6.92
CA ILE A 53 -27.77 -14.09 -8.30
C ILE A 53 -27.04 -15.03 -9.27
N ASP A 54 -25.72 -15.19 -9.09
CA ASP A 54 -24.89 -16.06 -9.93
C ASP A 54 -24.16 -17.08 -9.03
N PRO A 55 -24.46 -18.38 -9.16
CA PRO A 55 -23.83 -19.43 -8.36
C PRO A 55 -22.34 -19.60 -8.64
N ASN A 56 -21.80 -19.05 -9.74
CA ASN A 56 -20.38 -19.07 -10.06
C ASN A 56 -19.64 -17.80 -9.62
N MET A 57 -20.36 -16.81 -9.06
CA MET A 57 -19.77 -15.57 -8.56
C MET A 57 -19.60 -15.63 -7.03
N TYR A 58 -18.41 -15.25 -6.58
CA TYR A 58 -18.04 -15.23 -5.16
C TYR A 58 -17.55 -13.84 -4.76
N TRP A 59 -17.88 -13.43 -3.53
CA TRP A 59 -17.33 -12.23 -2.92
C TRP A 59 -16.32 -12.60 -1.85
N PHE A 60 -15.22 -11.88 -1.80
CA PHE A 60 -14.28 -11.96 -0.70
C PHE A 60 -14.87 -11.31 0.54
N VAL A 61 -14.78 -12.02 1.65
CA VAL A 61 -15.19 -11.54 2.95
C VAL A 61 -13.93 -11.30 3.76
N ILE A 62 -13.82 -10.11 4.34
CA ILE A 62 -12.76 -9.79 5.27
C ILE A 62 -13.34 -9.96 6.68
N PRO A 63 -12.95 -11.00 7.42
CA PRO A 63 -13.45 -11.21 8.76
C PRO A 63 -13.07 -10.04 9.66
N ASN A 64 -13.98 -9.63 10.54
CA ASN A 64 -13.78 -8.53 11.48
C ASN A 64 -13.44 -7.16 10.83
N ILE A 65 -13.85 -6.94 9.57
CA ILE A 65 -13.58 -5.68 8.85
C ILE A 65 -14.09 -4.45 9.61
N GLY A 66 -15.19 -4.57 10.36
CA GLY A 66 -15.72 -3.47 11.17
C GLY A 66 -14.72 -2.95 12.21
N SER A 67 -13.95 -3.84 12.87
CA SER A 67 -12.90 -3.45 13.81
C SER A 67 -11.76 -2.72 13.09
N ILE A 68 -11.35 -3.20 11.92
CA ILE A 68 -10.32 -2.56 11.11
C ILE A 68 -10.76 -1.17 10.65
N LEU A 69 -11.99 -1.03 10.12
CA LEU A 69 -12.54 0.25 9.68
C LEU A 69 -12.67 1.25 10.84
N LYS A 70 -13.11 0.78 12.01
CA LYS A 70 -13.14 1.59 13.23
C LYS A 70 -11.74 2.05 13.61
N GLY A 71 -10.78 1.13 13.64
CA GLY A 71 -9.39 1.42 13.92
C GLY A 71 -8.74 2.36 12.91
N LEU A 72 -9.14 2.30 11.64
CA LEU A 72 -8.72 3.25 10.60
C LEU A 72 -9.21 4.67 10.94
N SER A 73 -10.50 4.82 11.16
CA SER A 73 -11.11 6.12 11.51
C SER A 73 -10.53 6.71 12.80
N GLN A 74 -10.37 5.88 13.83
CA GLN A 74 -9.83 6.31 15.12
C GLN A 74 -8.34 6.64 15.05
N GLY A 75 -7.54 5.84 14.34
CA GLY A 75 -6.10 6.11 14.16
C GLY A 75 -5.83 7.42 13.42
N ARG A 76 -6.63 7.75 12.39
CA ARG A 76 -6.56 9.07 11.72
C ARG A 76 -6.82 10.22 12.70
N LYS A 77 -7.87 10.12 13.50
CA LYS A 77 -8.22 11.15 14.51
C LYS A 77 -7.12 11.29 15.57
N GLU A 78 -6.59 10.16 16.05
CA GLU A 78 -5.50 10.14 17.03
C GLU A 78 -4.22 10.80 16.47
N LEU A 79 -3.82 10.44 15.24
CA LEU A 79 -2.66 11.03 14.56
C LEU A 79 -2.84 12.54 14.35
N LEU A 80 -3.99 12.98 13.83
CA LEU A 80 -4.29 14.40 13.68
C LEU A 80 -4.29 15.12 15.03
N SER A 81 -4.70 14.47 16.12
CA SER A 81 -4.66 15.05 17.46
C SER A 81 -3.22 15.29 17.97
N PHE A 82 -2.25 14.45 17.59
CA PHE A 82 -0.85 14.67 17.96
C PHE A 82 -0.28 15.93 17.31
N LEU A 83 -0.69 16.20 16.07
CA LEU A 83 -0.27 17.39 15.33
C LEU A 83 -1.05 18.62 15.79
N SER A 84 -2.37 18.55 15.92
CA SER A 84 -3.23 19.72 16.20
C SER A 84 -2.96 20.39 17.55
N ARG A 85 -2.45 19.63 18.53
CA ARG A 85 -2.06 20.14 19.86
C ARG A 85 -0.75 20.94 19.85
N ARG A 86 0.01 20.93 18.74
CA ARG A 86 1.26 21.67 18.61
C ARG A 86 1.00 23.06 18.03
N LYS A 87 1.76 24.07 18.48
CA LYS A 87 1.66 25.47 18.03
C LYS A 87 1.63 25.62 16.51
N TYR A 88 2.48 24.86 15.81
CA TYR A 88 2.63 24.93 14.35
C TYR A 88 1.93 23.79 13.59
N ARG A 89 1.17 22.94 14.29
CA ARG A 89 0.49 21.76 13.73
C ARG A 89 1.38 20.84 12.90
N GLU A 90 2.63 20.70 13.34
CA GLU A 90 3.67 19.93 12.67
C GLU A 90 4.54 19.15 13.66
N MET A 91 5.18 18.08 13.17
CA MET A 91 6.10 17.25 13.93
C MET A 91 7.10 16.54 13.01
N HIS A 92 8.32 16.26 13.49
CA HIS A 92 9.27 15.44 12.77
C HIS A 92 8.74 14.02 12.53
N LEU A 93 8.88 13.53 11.29
CA LEU A 93 8.45 12.19 10.89
C LEU A 93 9.05 11.11 11.80
N ALA A 94 10.36 11.17 12.08
CA ALA A 94 11.04 10.21 12.94
C ALA A 94 10.51 10.19 14.39
N ALA A 95 10.04 11.33 14.90
CA ALA A 95 9.43 11.40 16.23
C ALA A 95 7.99 10.87 16.22
N LEU A 96 7.28 11.09 15.11
CA LEU A 96 5.91 10.64 14.91
C LEU A 96 5.85 9.12 14.76
N GLU A 97 6.74 8.52 13.96
CA GLU A 97 6.85 7.07 13.78
C GLU A 97 7.13 6.30 15.09
N LYS A 98 7.84 6.92 16.04
CA LYS A 98 8.10 6.32 17.35
C LYS A 98 6.89 6.32 18.28
N LYS A 99 5.83 7.09 17.96
CA LYS A 99 4.60 7.11 18.76
C LYS A 99 3.72 5.93 18.38
N ARG A 100 3.29 5.19 19.41
CA ARG A 100 2.31 4.12 19.26
C ARG A 100 0.90 4.70 19.29
N LEU A 101 0.09 4.34 18.30
CA LEU A 101 -1.35 4.59 18.31
C LEU A 101 -2.03 3.61 19.28
N ARG A 102 -2.97 4.12 20.08
CA ARG A 102 -3.72 3.32 21.06
C ARG A 102 -5.07 2.87 20.52
N LEU A 103 -5.64 3.64 19.60
CA LEU A 103 -7.01 3.45 19.12
C LEU A 103 -7.07 2.74 17.76
N SER A 104 -5.93 2.34 17.21
CA SER A 104 -5.84 1.65 15.92
C SER A 104 -5.05 0.36 16.04
N PRO A 105 -5.51 -0.74 15.40
CA PRO A 105 -4.70 -1.94 15.22
C PRO A 105 -3.64 -1.77 14.12
N LEU A 106 -3.71 -0.70 13.32
CA LEU A 106 -2.77 -0.41 12.25
C LEU A 106 -1.63 0.48 12.75
N ASP A 107 -0.43 0.24 12.24
CA ASP A 107 0.79 0.97 12.62
C ASP A 107 0.76 2.45 12.20
N MET A 108 1.50 3.29 12.91
CA MET A 108 1.65 4.72 12.65
C MET A 108 2.02 5.02 11.19
N ARG A 109 2.91 4.21 10.60
CA ARG A 109 3.34 4.36 9.21
C ARG A 109 2.21 4.16 8.21
N PHE A 110 1.24 3.29 8.51
CA PHE A 110 0.07 3.10 7.67
C PHE A 110 -0.74 4.39 7.60
N HIS A 111 -1.09 4.95 8.75
CA HIS A 111 -1.89 6.18 8.83
C HIS A 111 -1.19 7.40 8.24
N LEU A 112 0.14 7.48 8.39
CA LEU A 112 0.93 8.53 7.76
C LEU A 112 0.83 8.47 6.24
N ARG A 113 1.05 7.30 5.64
CA ARG A 113 0.94 7.13 4.19
C ARG A 113 -0.47 7.39 3.69
N ASP A 114 -1.47 6.92 4.42
CA ASP A 114 -2.89 7.12 4.09
C ASP A 114 -3.30 8.60 4.13
N LEU A 115 -2.88 9.36 5.15
CA LEU A 115 -3.19 10.78 5.25
C LEU A 115 -2.34 11.67 4.33
N ILE A 116 -1.10 11.27 4.02
CA ILE A 116 -0.29 11.94 2.99
C ILE A 116 -0.89 11.69 1.60
N GLY A 117 -1.23 10.43 1.30
CA GLY A 117 -1.81 10.03 0.02
C GLY A 117 -3.19 10.64 -0.25
N SER A 118 -3.97 10.92 0.81
CA SER A 118 -5.25 11.63 0.72
C SER A 118 -5.15 13.15 0.81
N GLY A 119 -3.94 13.73 0.96
CA GLY A 119 -3.71 15.17 0.97
C GLY A 119 -3.98 15.89 2.31
N HIS A 120 -4.41 15.19 3.35
CA HIS A 120 -4.65 15.77 4.68
C HIS A 120 -3.36 16.15 5.40
N LEU A 121 -2.24 15.48 5.06
CA LEU A 121 -0.91 15.79 5.57
C LEU A 121 0.03 16.17 4.43
N LYS A 122 0.94 17.10 4.71
CA LYS A 122 2.03 17.50 3.82
C LYS A 122 3.37 17.25 4.48
N THR A 123 4.33 16.77 3.72
CA THR A 123 5.71 16.61 4.14
C THR A 123 6.55 17.79 3.69
N VAL A 124 7.35 18.36 4.59
CA VAL A 124 8.26 19.46 4.31
C VAL A 124 9.68 19.02 4.67
N GLN A 125 10.60 19.18 3.74
CA GLN A 125 12.01 18.91 3.99
C GLN A 125 12.61 20.06 4.80
N THR A 126 13.25 19.76 5.92
CA THR A 126 14.08 20.71 6.68
C THR A 126 15.51 20.18 6.79
N PRO A 127 16.49 21.05 7.13
CA PRO A 127 17.88 20.62 7.31
C PRO A 127 18.05 19.54 8.40
N THR A 128 17.14 19.49 9.37
CA THR A 128 17.14 18.53 10.48
C THR A 128 16.32 17.27 10.20
N GLY A 129 15.64 17.19 9.06
CA GLY A 129 14.88 16.01 8.62
C GLY A 129 13.53 16.36 8.02
N ILE A 130 12.63 15.38 7.96
CA ILE A 130 11.29 15.57 7.38
C ILE A 130 10.32 16.00 8.48
N LEU A 131 9.59 17.09 8.23
CA LEU A 131 8.44 17.50 9.02
C LEU A 131 7.14 17.06 8.34
N VAL A 132 6.19 16.62 9.16
CA VAL A 132 4.82 16.31 8.75
C VAL A 132 3.92 17.38 9.33
N ARG A 133 3.12 18.04 8.48
CA ARG A 133 2.21 19.12 8.86
C ARG A 133 0.80 18.81 8.36
N ILE A 134 -0.22 19.24 9.12
CA ILE A 134 -1.61 19.23 8.65
C ILE A 134 -1.74 20.18 7.44
N SER A 135 -2.28 19.69 6.32
CA SER A 135 -2.62 20.57 5.20
C SER A 135 -3.72 21.54 5.65
N LYS A 136 -3.50 22.83 5.45
CA LYS A 136 -4.63 23.77 5.49
C LYS A 136 -5.40 23.57 4.19
N ASP A 137 -6.72 23.40 4.31
CA ASP A 137 -7.64 23.59 3.18
C ASP A 137 -7.49 25.01 2.62
#